data_AF-A0A969YCC8-F1
#
_entry.id   AF-A0A969YCC8-F1
#
_cell.length_a   1.000
_cell.length_b   1.000
_cell.length_c   1.000
_cell.angle_alpha   90.00
_cell.angle_beta   90.00
_cell.angle_gamma   90.00
#
_symmetry.space_group_name_H-M   'P 1'
#
loop_
_entity.id
_entity.type
_entity.pdbx_description
1 polymer ?
#
loop_
_entity_poly.entity_id
_entity_poly.type
_entity_poly.pdbx_seq_one_letter_code
_entity_poly.pdbx_strand_id
1 'polypeptide(L)'
;MVERRAHWDVVEQVWGFVDFTGEVAYSTNRFVTLATGLNRWDELTASWVPARAEFVRANSGHYLCWETQYKVIVGPDLSEDTVVDFFTPDGMRLQSRIVGVALVDGGSGESVMLGEVRACAGEWVAADEIVFGDAFDGLRADVRYKVALDRFEQELVLREQIPEELVRGFGIRPGKARLAVITEFFDSAEPLLERRGLNGGIDLSFGSMKMVLGRAFGVGGDGSGETWERVFDSVCVEKSWEKLDGRQCLVEWVELKALAPWLEKLPLPGEARLERMKSGMKRVALKAGGPGGATGSERQETAEAGHAWPKSAVPSVELRTNPEGRRLERWKLERAEAELWGARGAVAQRAEPGVAIDYTLLVAATNFTFKADTTYYVHNSVTLSGTNTTIEGGAVVKFTNGATG
;
A
#
# COMPACT_ATOMS: atom_id res chain seq x y z
N MET A 1 26.40 19.58 -3.27
CA MET A 1 25.52 19.09 -2.19
C MET A 1 26.32 19.16 -0.89
N VAL A 2 25.76 19.80 0.14
CA VAL A 2 26.51 20.20 1.34
C VAL A 2 26.07 19.41 2.57
N GLU A 3 24.80 19.01 2.64
CA GLU A 3 24.25 18.23 3.74
C GLU A 3 23.14 17.31 3.21
N ARG A 4 23.02 16.12 3.80
CA ARG A 4 21.92 15.17 3.58
C ARG A 4 21.27 14.81 4.90
N ARG A 5 19.95 14.68 4.89
CA ARG A 5 19.12 14.14 5.97
C ARG A 5 18.03 13.25 5.40
N ALA A 6 17.31 12.55 6.29
CA ALA A 6 16.22 11.65 5.97
C ALA A 6 15.35 12.06 4.76
N HIS A 7 14.83 13.30 4.76
CA HIS A 7 13.84 13.75 3.77
C HIS A 7 14.32 14.95 2.93
N TRP A 8 15.57 15.37 3.09
CA TRP A 8 16.05 16.57 2.41
C TRP A 8 17.55 16.62 2.23
N ASP A 9 17.95 17.39 1.22
CA ASP A 9 19.34 17.74 0.92
C ASP A 9 19.52 19.25 0.90
N VAL A 10 20.65 19.75 1.40
CA VAL A 10 21.11 21.12 1.13
C VAL A 10 21.90 21.13 -0.16
N VAL A 11 21.38 21.87 -1.12
CA VAL A 11 22.07 22.17 -2.36
C VAL A 11 22.62 23.59 -2.26
N GLU A 12 23.92 23.71 -2.46
CA GLU A 12 24.61 24.99 -2.61
C GLU A 12 25.34 24.97 -3.93
N GLN A 13 25.17 26.04 -4.70
CA GLN A 13 25.81 26.22 -5.99
C GLN A 13 26.44 27.59 -6.05
N VAL A 14 27.75 27.62 -6.31
CA VAL A 14 28.56 28.84 -6.37
C VAL A 14 29.01 29.05 -7.81
N TRP A 15 28.79 30.25 -8.34
CA TRP A 15 29.23 30.62 -9.67
C TRP A 15 30.04 31.92 -9.60
N GLY A 16 31.19 31.96 -10.25
CA GLY A 16 31.96 33.19 -10.43
C GLY A 16 31.43 33.99 -11.62
N PHE A 17 31.37 35.31 -11.47
CA PHE A 17 31.09 36.25 -12.56
C PHE A 17 32.01 37.45 -12.44
N VAL A 18 32.29 38.11 -13.56
CA VAL A 18 33.00 39.40 -13.55
C VAL A 18 31.93 40.49 -13.47
N ASP A 19 32.03 41.35 -12.47
CA ASP A 19 31.08 42.44 -12.31
C ASP A 19 31.41 43.63 -13.24
N PHE A 20 30.62 44.70 -13.14
CA PHE A 20 30.80 45.88 -13.99
C PHE A 20 32.09 46.65 -13.71
N THR A 21 32.81 46.33 -12.63
CA THR A 21 34.11 46.93 -12.27
C THR A 21 35.30 46.12 -12.80
N GLY A 22 35.05 44.92 -13.37
CA GLY A 22 36.09 44.03 -13.85
C GLY A 22 36.66 43.10 -12.75
N GLU A 23 36.09 43.14 -11.54
CA GLU A 23 36.47 42.25 -10.45
C GLU A 23 35.71 40.93 -10.52
N VAL A 24 36.36 39.85 -10.07
CA VAL A 24 35.71 38.54 -9.94
C VAL A 24 34.84 38.57 -8.68
N ALA A 25 33.53 38.49 -8.86
CA ALA A 25 32.54 38.32 -7.81
C ALA A 25 31.95 36.89 -7.86
N TYR A 26 31.34 36.45 -6.76
CA TYR A 26 30.69 35.15 -6.66
C TYR A 26 29.21 35.32 -6.31
N SER A 27 28.36 34.50 -6.92
CA SER A 27 26.95 34.35 -6.54
C SER A 27 26.73 32.94 -6.00
N THR A 28 26.17 32.85 -4.80
CA THR A 28 25.81 31.58 -4.15
C THR A 28 24.30 31.42 -4.13
N ASN A 29 23.82 30.32 -4.72
CA ASN A 29 22.43 29.89 -4.60
C ASN A 29 22.37 28.69 -3.64
N ARG A 30 21.62 28.83 -2.55
CA ARG A 30 21.42 27.79 -1.56
C ARG A 30 19.93 27.50 -1.39
N PHE A 31 19.54 26.24 -1.49
CA PHE A 31 18.17 25.80 -1.28
C PHE A 31 18.13 24.38 -0.70
N VAL A 32 16.97 24.01 -0.17
CA VAL A 32 16.71 22.67 0.37
C VAL A 32 15.86 21.89 -0.61
N THR A 33 16.37 20.79 -1.14
CA THR A 33 15.53 19.81 -1.84
C THR A 33 14.78 18.99 -0.81
N LEU A 34 13.46 18.89 -0.92
CA LEU A 34 12.58 18.19 0.02
C LEU A 34 11.78 17.09 -0.70
N ALA A 35 11.85 15.87 -0.17
CA ALA A 35 11.03 14.73 -0.58
C ALA A 35 11.02 13.68 0.55
N THR A 36 9.86 13.10 0.87
CA THR A 36 9.83 12.05 1.91
C THR A 36 10.61 10.83 1.45
N GLY A 37 11.30 10.17 2.39
CA GLY A 37 12.16 9.02 2.08
C GLY A 37 13.40 9.27 1.20
N LEU A 38 13.78 10.54 0.90
CA LEU A 38 14.86 10.87 -0.04
C LEU A 38 16.19 10.17 0.23
N ASN A 39 16.57 10.03 1.51
CA ASN A 39 17.83 9.42 1.93
C ASN A 39 17.59 8.34 2.97
N ARG A 40 18.45 7.34 3.01
CA ARG A 40 18.50 6.32 4.09
C ARG A 40 19.78 6.46 4.92
N TRP A 41 19.71 6.05 6.18
CA TRP A 41 20.89 5.96 7.03
C TRP A 41 21.70 4.73 6.66
N ASP A 42 22.98 4.91 6.35
CA ASP A 42 23.91 3.81 6.16
C ASP A 42 24.70 3.57 7.45
N GLU A 43 24.46 2.43 8.10
CA GLU A 43 25.11 2.09 9.37
C GLU A 43 26.61 1.84 9.21
N LEU A 44 27.06 1.38 8.03
CA LEU A 44 28.46 1.04 7.79
C LEU A 44 29.31 2.31 7.68
N THR A 45 28.83 3.32 6.94
CA THR A 45 29.52 4.60 6.79
C THR A 45 29.08 5.66 7.80
N ALA A 46 28.11 5.35 8.66
CA ALA A 46 27.49 6.26 9.62
C ALA A 46 27.08 7.59 8.98
N SER A 47 26.42 7.54 7.82
CA SER A 47 26.06 8.71 7.04
C SER A 47 24.74 8.54 6.27
N TRP A 48 24.08 9.64 5.96
CA TRP A 48 22.95 9.65 5.03
C TRP A 48 23.41 9.45 3.59
N VAL A 49 22.84 8.46 2.92
CA VAL A 49 23.07 8.16 1.51
C VAL A 49 21.73 8.19 0.75
N PRO A 50 21.73 8.43 -0.57
CA PRO A 50 20.50 8.39 -1.37
C PRO A 50 19.79 7.04 -1.23
N ALA A 51 18.47 7.09 -1.05
CA ALA A 51 17.62 5.91 -1.03
C ALA A 51 17.30 5.42 -2.45
N ARG A 52 16.94 4.14 -2.59
CA ARG A 52 16.47 3.52 -3.83
C ARG A 52 15.28 2.62 -3.53
N ALA A 53 14.19 2.82 -4.26
CA ALA A 53 12.99 2.02 -4.15
C ALA A 53 12.93 1.01 -5.29
N GLU A 54 13.69 -0.07 -5.15
CA GLU A 54 13.75 -1.16 -6.12
C GLU A 54 13.74 -2.47 -5.36
N PHE A 55 13.04 -3.46 -5.89
CA PHE A 55 13.13 -4.83 -5.45
C PHE A 55 14.45 -5.45 -5.92
N VAL A 56 14.97 -6.37 -5.10
CA VAL A 56 15.96 -7.37 -5.48
C VAL A 56 15.41 -8.75 -5.16
N ARG A 57 15.83 -9.77 -5.91
CA ARG A 57 15.35 -11.13 -5.70
C ARG A 57 16.38 -11.98 -4.97
N ALA A 58 15.99 -12.62 -3.87
CA ALA A 58 16.83 -13.57 -3.14
C ALA A 58 16.81 -14.95 -3.81
N ASN A 59 17.80 -15.79 -3.47
CA ASN A 59 17.88 -17.18 -3.94
C ASN A 59 16.67 -18.03 -3.52
N SER A 60 16.01 -17.67 -2.43
CA SER A 60 14.75 -18.26 -1.97
C SER A 60 13.54 -17.92 -2.86
N GLY A 61 13.70 -17.01 -3.82
CA GLY A 61 12.63 -16.49 -4.67
C GLY A 61 11.93 -15.23 -4.15
N HIS A 62 12.19 -14.85 -2.89
CA HIS A 62 11.61 -13.68 -2.25
C HIS A 62 12.06 -12.37 -2.90
N TYR A 63 11.19 -11.35 -2.85
CA TYR A 63 11.47 -10.00 -3.35
C TYR A 63 11.71 -9.07 -2.17
N LEU A 64 12.83 -8.33 -2.18
CA LEU A 64 13.24 -7.48 -1.07
C LEU A 64 13.44 -6.04 -1.55
N CYS A 65 12.88 -5.08 -0.85
CA CYS A 65 13.25 -3.68 -0.98
C CYS A 65 13.81 -3.21 0.36
N TRP A 66 15.09 -2.83 0.37
CA TRP A 66 15.83 -2.53 1.61
C TRP A 66 16.75 -1.30 1.51
N GLU A 67 16.83 -0.69 0.33
CA GLU A 67 17.55 0.56 0.11
C GLU A 67 16.65 1.80 0.25
N THR A 68 15.43 1.65 0.78
CA THR A 68 14.59 2.74 1.27
C THR A 68 14.79 2.95 2.77
N GLN A 69 14.09 3.92 3.37
CA GLN A 69 14.08 4.10 4.83
C GLN A 69 13.30 2.98 5.54
N TYR A 70 12.18 2.57 4.97
CA TYR A 70 11.50 1.35 5.36
C TYR A 70 12.19 0.13 4.72
N LYS A 71 11.78 -1.07 5.09
CA LYS A 71 12.23 -2.30 4.42
C LYS A 71 11.04 -3.22 4.23
N VAL A 72 11.02 -4.00 3.16
CA VAL A 72 9.95 -4.98 2.93
C VAL A 72 10.50 -6.22 2.25
N ILE A 73 9.97 -7.36 2.68
CA ILE A 73 10.09 -8.66 2.01
C ILE A 73 8.70 -9.02 1.50
N VAL A 74 8.62 -9.42 0.24
CA VAL A 74 7.42 -9.98 -0.39
C VAL A 74 7.70 -11.43 -0.76
N GLY A 75 6.84 -12.34 -0.30
CA GLY A 75 6.88 -13.77 -0.58
C GLY A 75 6.74 -14.06 -2.07
N PRO A 76 7.35 -15.13 -2.60
CA PRO A 76 7.23 -15.52 -4.00
C PRO A 76 5.85 -16.04 -4.38
N ASP A 77 5.02 -16.46 -3.43
CA ASP A 77 3.67 -17.00 -3.65
C ASP A 77 2.65 -16.43 -2.65
N LEU A 78 1.46 -16.03 -3.10
CA LEU A 78 0.43 -15.45 -2.22
C LEU A 78 -0.18 -16.44 -1.22
N SER A 79 0.01 -17.75 -1.42
CA SER A 79 -0.48 -18.76 -0.47
C SER A 79 0.42 -18.94 0.76
N GLU A 80 1.55 -18.25 0.84
CA GLU A 80 2.42 -18.29 2.02
C GLU A 80 1.71 -17.73 3.27
N ASP A 81 2.08 -18.25 4.44
CA ASP A 81 1.51 -17.79 5.71
C ASP A 81 1.88 -16.34 6.03
N THR A 82 2.99 -15.83 5.50
CA THR A 82 3.36 -14.42 5.56
C THR A 82 3.90 -13.98 4.21
N VAL A 83 3.06 -13.27 3.47
CA VAL A 83 3.41 -12.72 2.15
C VAL A 83 4.20 -11.43 2.30
N VAL A 84 3.81 -10.54 3.19
CA VAL A 84 4.49 -9.26 3.42
C VAL A 84 5.12 -9.27 4.80
N ASP A 85 6.41 -8.96 4.87
CA ASP A 85 7.15 -8.71 6.11
C ASP A 85 7.81 -7.33 6.01
N PHE A 86 7.18 -6.35 6.64
CA PHE A 86 7.46 -4.93 6.49
C PHE A 86 8.09 -4.35 7.75
N PHE A 87 9.10 -3.50 7.60
CA PHE A 87 9.76 -2.79 8.69
C PHE A 87 9.67 -1.29 8.44
N THR A 88 9.06 -0.56 9.38
CA THR A 88 9.02 0.90 9.34
C THR A 88 10.43 1.48 9.61
N PRO A 89 10.70 2.74 9.24
CA PRO A 89 11.98 3.40 9.53
C PRO A 89 12.39 3.40 11.01
N ASP A 90 11.41 3.38 11.91
CA ASP A 90 11.58 3.30 13.36
C ASP A 90 11.61 1.87 13.92
N GLY A 91 11.63 0.86 13.05
CA GLY A 91 11.88 -0.53 13.40
C GLY A 91 10.64 -1.32 13.83
N MET A 92 9.43 -0.77 13.67
CA MET A 92 8.21 -1.55 13.86
C MET A 92 8.07 -2.57 12.73
N ARG A 93 7.67 -3.79 13.07
CA ARG A 93 7.46 -4.87 12.11
C ARG A 93 5.97 -5.11 11.89
N LEU A 94 5.56 -5.24 10.64
CA LEU A 94 4.19 -5.55 10.22
C LEU A 94 4.25 -6.75 9.29
N GLN A 95 3.71 -7.89 9.74
CA GLN A 95 3.58 -9.07 8.90
C GLN A 95 2.14 -9.20 8.43
N SER A 96 1.91 -9.44 7.15
CA SER A 96 0.56 -9.56 6.61
C SER A 96 0.44 -10.50 5.43
N ARG A 97 -0.81 -10.87 5.12
CA ARG A 97 -1.20 -11.48 3.86
C ARG A 97 -2.60 -11.03 3.47
N ILE A 98 -2.85 -10.85 2.18
CA ILE A 98 -4.21 -10.69 1.69
C ILE A 98 -4.97 -12.02 1.84
N VAL A 99 -6.21 -11.95 2.33
CA VAL A 99 -7.06 -13.15 2.55
C VAL A 99 -8.00 -13.34 1.38
N GLY A 100 -8.64 -12.25 0.93
CA GLY A 100 -9.72 -12.34 -0.03
C GLY A 100 -10.50 -11.05 -0.19
N VAL A 101 -11.54 -11.15 -1.01
CA VAL A 101 -12.49 -10.09 -1.33
C VAL A 101 -13.88 -10.59 -0.98
N ALA A 102 -14.62 -9.85 -0.16
CA ALA A 102 -16.00 -10.16 0.20
C ALA A 102 -16.98 -9.12 -0.34
N LEU A 103 -18.20 -9.56 -0.66
CA LEU A 103 -19.36 -8.70 -0.84
C LEU A 103 -20.10 -8.57 0.47
N VAL A 104 -20.50 -7.35 0.82
CA VAL A 104 -21.20 -7.05 2.08
C VAL A 104 -22.45 -6.23 1.79
N ASP A 105 -23.56 -6.61 2.40
CA ASP A 105 -24.76 -5.77 2.44
C ASP A 105 -24.59 -4.69 3.52
N GLY A 106 -24.43 -3.43 3.10
CA GLY A 106 -24.23 -2.31 4.02
C GLY A 106 -25.43 -1.97 4.92
N GLY A 107 -26.57 -2.67 4.80
CA GLY A 107 -27.71 -2.49 5.68
C GLY A 107 -27.93 -3.63 6.68
N SER A 108 -27.68 -4.90 6.31
CA SER A 108 -27.79 -6.05 7.22
C SER A 108 -26.46 -6.46 7.83
N GLY A 109 -25.33 -6.10 7.23
CA GLY A 109 -24.01 -6.59 7.59
C GLY A 109 -23.72 -8.02 7.11
N GLU A 110 -24.66 -8.66 6.42
CA GLU A 110 -24.43 -9.97 5.82
C GLU A 110 -23.32 -9.87 4.79
N SER A 111 -22.39 -10.83 4.81
CA SER A 111 -21.30 -10.87 3.85
C SER A 111 -21.03 -12.26 3.31
N VAL A 112 -20.55 -12.28 2.06
CA VAL A 112 -20.20 -13.47 1.29
C VAL A 112 -18.80 -13.27 0.73
N MET A 113 -17.92 -14.26 0.92
CA MET A 113 -16.62 -14.26 0.30
C MET A 113 -16.78 -14.46 -1.22
N LEU A 114 -16.34 -13.46 -1.99
CA LEU A 114 -16.42 -13.46 -3.46
C LEU A 114 -15.17 -14.10 -4.08
N GLY A 115 -13.99 -13.86 -3.50
CA GLY A 115 -12.75 -14.45 -3.93
C GLY A 115 -11.80 -14.70 -2.77
N GLU A 116 -11.23 -15.91 -2.70
CA GLU A 116 -10.18 -16.26 -1.73
C GLU A 116 -8.84 -16.36 -2.42
N VAL A 117 -7.78 -15.91 -1.76
CA VAL A 117 -6.43 -16.04 -2.29
C VAL A 117 -6.12 -17.52 -2.52
N ARG A 118 -5.53 -17.80 -3.69
CA ARG A 118 -5.02 -19.13 -4.07
C ARG A 118 -3.51 -19.09 -4.23
N ALA A 119 -2.89 -20.25 -4.38
CA ALA A 119 -1.48 -20.33 -4.76
C ALA A 119 -1.26 -19.60 -6.09
N CYS A 120 -0.40 -18.59 -6.06
CA CYS A 120 -0.17 -17.68 -7.16
C CYS A 120 1.26 -17.14 -7.04
N ALA A 121 2.11 -17.49 -8.00
CA ALA A 121 3.49 -17.04 -8.03
C ALA A 121 3.59 -15.59 -8.53
N GLY A 122 4.44 -14.80 -7.89
CA GLY A 122 4.66 -13.40 -8.25
C GLY A 122 5.54 -13.25 -9.48
N GLU A 123 5.12 -12.37 -10.39
CA GLU A 123 5.87 -11.92 -11.57
C GLU A 123 6.53 -10.57 -11.27
N TRP A 124 7.85 -10.48 -11.48
CA TRP A 124 8.59 -9.21 -11.33
C TRP A 124 8.51 -8.40 -12.62
N VAL A 125 7.61 -7.42 -12.67
CA VAL A 125 7.25 -6.69 -13.91
C VAL A 125 7.97 -5.36 -14.08
N ALA A 126 8.36 -4.71 -12.98
CA ALA A 126 9.17 -3.49 -13.00
C ALA A 126 10.10 -3.47 -11.78
N ALA A 127 11.14 -2.63 -11.80
CA ALA A 127 12.12 -2.57 -10.70
C ALA A 127 11.44 -2.39 -9.34
N ASP A 128 10.32 -1.69 -9.30
CA ASP A 128 9.53 -1.31 -8.13
C ASP A 128 8.17 -2.03 -8.01
N GLU A 129 7.88 -3.03 -8.85
CA GLU A 129 6.54 -3.66 -8.92
C GLU A 129 6.59 -5.19 -9.08
N ILE A 130 5.85 -5.89 -8.21
CA ILE A 130 5.57 -7.33 -8.30
C ILE A 130 4.06 -7.52 -8.53
N VAL A 131 3.70 -8.40 -9.47
CA VAL A 131 2.31 -8.71 -9.82
C VAL A 131 2.00 -10.18 -9.63
N PHE A 132 0.89 -10.47 -8.97
CA PHE A 132 0.30 -11.79 -8.82
C PHE A 132 -0.99 -11.85 -9.63
N GLY A 133 -0.92 -12.45 -10.82
CA GLY A 133 -2.02 -12.45 -11.79
C GLY A 133 -3.09 -13.51 -11.50
N ASP A 134 -4.37 -13.13 -11.63
CA ASP A 134 -5.53 -14.01 -11.36
C ASP A 134 -5.41 -14.72 -10.00
N ALA A 135 -5.15 -13.93 -8.95
CA ALA A 135 -4.72 -14.34 -7.63
C ALA A 135 -5.81 -14.99 -6.75
N PHE A 136 -7.07 -15.03 -7.20
CA PHE A 136 -8.19 -15.47 -6.38
C PHE A 136 -8.98 -16.61 -7.01
N ASP A 137 -9.37 -17.57 -6.20
CA ASP A 137 -10.41 -18.52 -6.54
C ASP A 137 -11.77 -17.84 -6.40
N GLY A 138 -12.56 -17.85 -7.46
CA GLY A 138 -13.90 -17.26 -7.48
C GLY A 138 -13.95 -15.83 -8.00
N LEU A 139 -12.83 -15.12 -8.18
CA LEU A 139 -12.81 -13.76 -8.72
C LEU A 139 -11.58 -13.55 -9.61
N ARG A 140 -11.75 -13.09 -10.85
CA ARG A 140 -10.61 -12.68 -11.68
C ARG A 140 -10.09 -11.33 -11.20
N ALA A 141 -9.04 -11.35 -10.41
CA ALA A 141 -8.36 -10.16 -9.93
C ALA A 141 -6.86 -10.42 -9.75
N ASP A 142 -6.05 -9.39 -9.90
CA ASP A 142 -4.62 -9.43 -9.62
C ASP A 142 -4.33 -8.80 -8.25
N VAL A 143 -3.21 -9.15 -7.63
CA VAL A 143 -2.61 -8.39 -6.51
C VAL A 143 -1.30 -7.79 -6.97
N ARG A 144 -1.05 -6.51 -6.69
CA ARG A 144 0.20 -5.84 -7.00
C ARG A 144 0.83 -5.30 -5.72
N TYR A 145 2.15 -5.38 -5.64
CA TYR A 145 2.93 -4.71 -4.61
C TYR A 145 3.89 -3.73 -5.25
N LYS A 146 3.83 -2.47 -4.80
CA LYS A 146 4.67 -1.39 -5.34
C LYS A 146 5.47 -0.72 -4.23
N VAL A 147 6.67 -0.27 -4.57
CA VAL A 147 7.56 0.47 -3.68
C VAL A 147 7.92 1.82 -4.29
N ALA A 148 7.96 2.86 -3.46
CA ALA A 148 8.59 4.13 -3.81
C ALA A 148 9.39 4.63 -2.61
N LEU A 149 10.14 5.72 -2.77
CA LEU A 149 10.97 6.24 -1.67
C LEU A 149 10.13 6.53 -0.42
N ASP A 150 8.89 6.98 -0.61
CA ASP A 150 8.00 7.44 0.44
C ASP A 150 6.85 6.49 0.76
N ARG A 151 6.67 5.36 0.04
CA ARG A 151 5.49 4.51 0.24
C ARG A 151 5.65 3.06 -0.18
N PHE A 152 4.85 2.22 0.46
CA PHE A 152 4.57 0.85 0.02
C PHE A 152 3.07 0.71 -0.24
N GLU A 153 2.71 0.05 -1.34
CA GLU A 153 1.33 -0.11 -1.80
C GLU A 153 1.00 -1.57 -2.01
N GLN A 154 -0.17 -1.99 -1.52
CA GLN A 154 -0.86 -3.20 -1.96
C GLN A 154 -2.08 -2.77 -2.77
N GLU A 155 -2.17 -3.22 -4.01
CA GLU A 155 -3.32 -2.95 -4.89
C GLU A 155 -4.01 -4.26 -5.25
N LEU A 156 -5.33 -4.34 -5.02
CA LEU A 156 -6.19 -5.34 -5.65
C LEU A 156 -6.69 -4.77 -6.98
N VAL A 157 -6.48 -5.49 -8.10
CA VAL A 157 -6.98 -5.06 -9.40
C VAL A 157 -8.05 -6.02 -9.91
N LEU A 158 -9.31 -5.59 -9.88
CA LEU A 158 -10.41 -6.34 -10.46
C LEU A 158 -10.26 -6.39 -11.98
N ARG A 159 -10.43 -7.58 -12.57
CA ARG A 159 -10.26 -7.83 -14.01
C ARG A 159 -11.53 -8.32 -14.72
N GLU A 160 -12.64 -8.36 -14.00
CA GLU A 160 -13.97 -8.72 -14.50
C GLU A 160 -15.06 -7.95 -13.76
N GLN A 161 -16.25 -7.92 -14.34
CA GLN A 161 -17.44 -7.35 -13.71
C GLN A 161 -17.91 -8.15 -12.48
N ILE A 162 -18.66 -7.48 -11.61
CA ILE A 162 -19.46 -8.12 -10.55
C ILE A 162 -20.94 -7.81 -10.86
N PRO A 163 -21.64 -8.65 -11.64
CA PRO A 163 -22.98 -8.35 -12.11
C PRO A 163 -23.99 -8.22 -10.98
N GLU A 164 -24.96 -7.30 -11.11
CA GLU A 164 -26.02 -7.15 -10.10
C GLU A 164 -26.80 -8.45 -9.85
N GLU A 165 -27.02 -9.27 -10.88
CA GLU A 165 -27.72 -10.55 -10.74
C GLU A 165 -26.96 -11.51 -9.81
N LEU A 166 -25.63 -11.50 -9.87
CA LEU A 166 -24.78 -12.27 -8.96
C LEU A 166 -24.92 -11.76 -7.53
N VAL A 167 -24.88 -10.44 -7.34
CA VAL A 167 -25.05 -9.80 -6.02
C VAL A 167 -26.41 -10.15 -5.41
N ARG A 168 -27.49 -10.09 -6.21
CA ARG A 168 -28.84 -10.52 -5.78
C ARG A 168 -28.90 -12.01 -5.48
N GLY A 169 -28.22 -12.84 -6.27
CA GLY A 169 -28.12 -14.29 -6.06
C GLY A 169 -27.50 -14.66 -4.72
N PHE A 170 -26.63 -13.80 -4.18
CA PHE A 170 -26.05 -13.94 -2.84
C PHE A 170 -26.93 -13.39 -1.70
N GLY A 171 -28.13 -12.88 -2.02
CA GLY A 171 -29.03 -12.26 -1.04
C GLY A 171 -28.62 -10.85 -0.62
N ILE A 172 -27.62 -10.24 -1.28
CA ILE A 172 -27.13 -8.89 -1.00
C ILE A 172 -27.90 -7.88 -1.85
N ARG A 173 -28.26 -6.73 -1.29
CA ARG A 173 -28.96 -5.66 -2.04
C ARG A 173 -27.95 -4.88 -2.89
N PRO A 174 -28.05 -4.86 -4.24
CA PRO A 174 -27.05 -4.20 -5.08
C PRO A 174 -26.83 -2.72 -4.76
N GLY A 175 -27.91 -1.98 -4.46
CA GLY A 175 -27.83 -0.55 -4.11
C GLY A 175 -27.15 -0.24 -2.75
N LYS A 176 -26.87 -1.27 -1.94
CA LYS A 176 -26.16 -1.20 -0.66
C LYS A 176 -24.93 -2.12 -0.62
N ALA A 177 -24.54 -2.70 -1.74
CA ALA A 177 -23.43 -3.64 -1.80
C ALA A 177 -22.10 -2.90 -1.65
N ARG A 178 -21.23 -3.42 -0.78
CA ARG A 178 -19.86 -2.97 -0.60
C ARG A 178 -18.91 -4.11 -0.94
N LEU A 179 -17.77 -3.77 -1.51
CA LEU A 179 -16.61 -4.67 -1.54
C LEU A 179 -15.78 -4.44 -0.28
N ALA A 180 -15.31 -5.54 0.29
CA ALA A 180 -14.38 -5.58 1.40
C ALA A 180 -13.12 -6.33 0.98
N VAL A 181 -11.98 -5.65 0.90
CA VAL A 181 -10.67 -6.31 0.76
C VAL A 181 -10.16 -6.61 2.16
N ILE A 182 -9.87 -7.87 2.44
CA ILE A 182 -9.47 -8.34 3.78
C ILE A 182 -7.98 -8.68 3.74
N THR A 183 -7.19 -8.01 4.56
CA THR A 183 -5.77 -8.30 4.77
C THR A 183 -5.56 -8.67 6.24
N GLU A 184 -5.06 -9.89 6.49
CA GLU A 184 -4.73 -10.37 7.83
C GLU A 184 -3.34 -9.87 8.23
N PHE A 185 -3.20 -9.42 9.47
CA PHE A 185 -1.93 -9.01 10.08
C PHE A 185 -1.56 -9.94 11.23
N PHE A 186 -0.29 -10.33 11.28
CA PHE A 186 0.30 -11.23 12.27
C PHE A 186 1.39 -10.51 13.05
N ASP A 187 1.51 -10.82 14.34
CA ASP A 187 2.59 -10.31 15.21
C ASP A 187 2.84 -8.80 15.03
N SER A 188 1.77 -8.05 14.73
CA SER A 188 1.84 -6.67 14.31
C SER A 188 1.67 -5.79 15.53
N ALA A 189 2.43 -4.69 15.58
CA ALA A 189 2.13 -3.63 16.52
C ALA A 189 0.71 -3.09 16.26
N GLU A 190 -0.02 -2.77 17.33
CA GLU A 190 -1.33 -2.12 17.23
C GLU A 190 -1.13 -0.67 16.75
N PRO A 191 -1.82 -0.24 15.68
CA PRO A 191 -1.71 1.13 15.20
C PRO A 191 -2.36 2.12 16.15
N LEU A 192 -1.85 3.35 16.15
CA LEU A 192 -2.62 4.48 16.65
C LEU A 192 -3.70 4.84 15.62
N LEU A 193 -4.96 4.80 16.05
CA LEU A 193 -6.10 5.18 15.22
C LEU A 193 -6.27 6.71 15.22
N GLU A 194 -6.06 7.33 14.07
CA GLU A 194 -6.21 8.77 13.90
C GLU A 194 -7.48 9.07 13.09
N ARG A 195 -8.52 9.57 13.76
CA ARG A 195 -9.75 9.98 13.07
C ARG A 195 -9.48 11.26 12.27
N ARG A 196 -9.80 11.21 10.98
CA ARG A 196 -9.83 12.43 10.15
C ARG A 196 -11.01 13.30 10.59
N GLY A 197 -10.83 14.62 10.47
CA GLY A 197 -11.84 15.62 10.83
C GLY A 197 -13.06 15.59 9.90
N LEU A 198 -13.37 16.71 9.25
CA LEU A 198 -14.62 16.94 8.51
C LEU A 198 -14.97 15.87 7.44
N ASN A 199 -13.99 15.11 6.94
CA ASN A 199 -14.17 14.12 5.88
C ASN A 199 -14.47 12.70 6.38
N GLY A 200 -14.44 12.48 7.71
CA GLY A 200 -14.59 11.15 8.29
C GLY A 200 -13.47 10.18 7.88
N GLY A 201 -13.59 8.92 8.33
CA GLY A 201 -12.57 7.89 8.12
C GLY A 201 -11.45 7.88 9.17
N ILE A 202 -10.59 6.88 9.06
CA ILE A 202 -9.47 6.64 9.98
C ILE A 202 -8.18 6.47 9.18
N ASP A 203 -7.10 7.05 9.71
CA ASP A 203 -5.74 6.67 9.36
C ASP A 203 -5.19 5.74 10.45
N LEU A 204 -4.33 4.80 10.04
CA LEU A 204 -3.65 3.88 10.96
C LEU A 204 -2.17 4.26 11.04
N SER A 205 -1.73 4.75 12.18
CA SER A 205 -0.34 5.18 12.38
C SER A 205 0.49 4.05 13.00
N PHE A 206 1.55 3.68 12.29
CA PHE A 206 2.58 2.74 12.69
C PHE A 206 3.90 3.52 12.84
N GLY A 207 3.98 4.29 13.93
CA GLY A 207 5.15 5.09 14.23
C GLY A 207 5.41 6.16 13.18
N SER A 208 6.54 6.08 12.48
CA SER A 208 6.92 7.03 11.41
C SER A 208 6.17 6.84 10.08
N MET A 209 5.34 5.80 9.97
CA MET A 209 4.52 5.53 8.79
C MET A 209 3.04 5.52 9.11
N LYS A 210 2.21 5.84 8.11
CA LYS A 210 0.76 5.93 8.25
C LYS A 210 0.07 5.26 7.06
N MET A 211 -0.88 4.37 7.35
CA MET A 211 -1.84 3.93 6.34
C MET A 211 -2.96 4.94 6.27
N VAL A 212 -3.06 5.60 5.12
CA VAL A 212 -4.07 6.61 4.85
C VAL A 212 -5.33 5.99 4.25
N LEU A 213 -6.42 6.76 4.21
CA LEU A 213 -7.58 6.40 3.38
C LEU A 213 -7.11 6.07 1.96
N GLY A 214 -7.62 4.95 1.44
CA GLY A 214 -7.26 4.45 0.12
C GLY A 214 -8.14 5.04 -0.96
N ARG A 215 -7.89 4.62 -2.18
CA ARG A 215 -8.58 5.06 -3.38
C ARG A 215 -8.86 3.85 -4.26
N ALA A 216 -9.98 3.93 -4.96
CA ALA A 216 -10.27 3.04 -6.06
C ALA A 216 -10.43 3.83 -7.35
N PHE A 217 -9.83 3.32 -8.43
CA PHE A 217 -9.70 4.00 -9.70
C PHE A 217 -9.53 2.99 -10.85
N GLY A 218 -9.82 3.43 -12.07
CA GLY A 218 -9.58 2.63 -13.28
C GLY A 218 -8.09 2.57 -13.63
N VAL A 219 -7.60 1.38 -13.99
CA VAL A 219 -6.22 1.16 -14.46
C VAL A 219 -6.20 0.50 -15.83
N GLY A 220 -5.09 0.67 -16.55
CA GLY A 220 -4.94 0.17 -17.92
C GLY A 220 -5.58 1.09 -18.97
N GLY A 221 -5.42 0.73 -20.23
CA GLY A 221 -6.07 1.40 -21.36
C GLY A 221 -7.04 0.45 -22.04
N ASP A 222 -8.12 0.99 -22.59
CA ASP A 222 -9.13 0.24 -23.37
C ASP A 222 -8.64 -0.17 -24.79
N GLY A 223 -7.34 -0.05 -25.06
CA GLY A 223 -6.75 -0.23 -26.38
C GLY A 223 -6.96 0.95 -27.35
N SER A 224 -7.66 2.03 -26.95
CA SER A 224 -7.87 3.23 -27.76
C SER A 224 -6.73 4.26 -27.67
N GLY A 225 -5.77 4.03 -26.76
CA GLY A 225 -4.70 4.99 -26.45
C GLY A 225 -5.04 5.96 -25.31
N GLU A 226 -6.24 5.88 -24.72
CA GLU A 226 -6.60 6.58 -23.49
C GLU A 226 -6.24 5.74 -22.24
N THR A 227 -5.32 6.23 -21.41
CA THR A 227 -5.01 5.64 -20.10
C THR A 227 -6.11 6.01 -19.10
N TRP A 228 -6.67 5.03 -18.39
CA TRP A 228 -7.69 5.30 -17.35
C TRP A 228 -7.13 5.96 -16.08
N GLU A 229 -5.80 6.15 -16.00
CA GLU A 229 -5.12 6.90 -14.94
C GLU A 229 -5.42 8.41 -15.03
N ARG A 230 -6.65 8.80 -14.72
CA ARG A 230 -6.94 10.15 -14.26
C ARG A 230 -7.18 10.09 -12.77
N VAL A 231 -6.14 10.41 -12.01
CA VAL A 231 -6.15 10.48 -10.54
C VAL A 231 -7.35 11.31 -10.02
N PHE A 232 -7.89 12.26 -10.79
CA PHE A 232 -9.05 13.07 -10.37
C PHE A 232 -10.40 12.34 -10.37
N ASP A 233 -10.51 11.20 -11.06
CA ASP A 233 -11.68 10.32 -11.01
C ASP A 233 -11.32 9.12 -10.13
N SER A 234 -11.42 9.26 -8.81
CA SER A 234 -11.22 8.15 -7.87
C SER A 234 -12.32 8.16 -6.81
N VAL A 235 -12.62 7.01 -6.24
CA VAL A 235 -13.55 6.90 -5.10
C VAL A 235 -12.78 6.57 -3.83
N CYS A 236 -13.23 7.10 -2.69
CA CYS A 236 -12.60 6.85 -1.40
C CYS A 236 -12.76 5.38 -0.99
N VAL A 237 -11.70 4.78 -0.47
CA VAL A 237 -11.70 3.46 0.15
C VAL A 237 -11.54 3.65 1.66
N GLU A 238 -12.63 3.40 2.37
CA GLU A 238 -12.64 3.42 3.84
C GLU A 238 -11.89 2.22 4.40
N LYS A 239 -11.52 2.28 5.67
CA LYS A 239 -10.79 1.20 6.33
C LYS A 239 -11.21 1.02 7.77
N SER A 240 -11.14 -0.21 8.24
CA SER A 240 -11.28 -0.60 9.64
C SER A 240 -10.10 -1.49 10.05
N TRP A 241 -9.66 -1.33 11.30
CA TRP A 241 -8.70 -2.22 11.94
C TRP A 241 -9.46 -3.02 12.99
N GLU A 242 -9.72 -4.30 12.72
CA GLU A 242 -10.62 -5.09 13.56
C GLU A 242 -10.28 -6.56 13.63
N LYS A 243 -10.78 -7.21 14.69
CA LYS A 243 -10.65 -8.65 14.86
C LYS A 243 -11.77 -9.40 14.17
N LEU A 244 -11.42 -10.27 13.24
CA LEU A 244 -12.32 -11.18 12.55
C LEU A 244 -11.95 -12.61 12.93
N ASP A 245 -12.86 -13.32 13.60
CA ASP A 245 -12.63 -14.70 14.06
C ASP A 245 -11.30 -14.84 14.87
N GLY A 246 -11.06 -13.89 15.78
CA GLY A 246 -9.85 -13.83 16.61
C GLY A 246 -8.58 -13.32 15.91
N ARG A 247 -8.60 -13.10 14.60
CA ARG A 247 -7.45 -12.59 13.82
C ARG A 247 -7.51 -11.09 13.62
N GLN A 248 -6.35 -10.44 13.67
CA GLN A 248 -6.25 -9.02 13.42
C GLN A 248 -6.27 -8.75 11.91
N CYS A 249 -7.21 -7.94 11.45
CA CYS A 249 -7.39 -7.64 10.03
C CYS A 249 -7.48 -6.14 9.78
N LEU A 250 -6.89 -5.72 8.66
CA LEU A 250 -7.28 -4.53 7.93
C LEU A 250 -8.41 -4.92 6.98
N VAL A 251 -9.54 -4.21 7.05
CA VAL A 251 -10.63 -4.37 6.09
C VAL A 251 -10.85 -3.06 5.37
N GLU A 252 -10.82 -3.12 4.05
CA GLU A 252 -10.94 -1.95 3.19
C GLU A 252 -12.21 -1.97 2.37
N TRP A 253 -12.95 -0.87 2.39
CA TRP A 253 -14.34 -0.81 2.00
C TRP A 253 -14.56 0.19 0.88
N VAL A 254 -15.28 -0.26 -0.15
CA VAL A 254 -15.78 0.63 -1.20
C VAL A 254 -17.19 0.22 -1.60
N GLU A 255 -18.06 1.23 -1.79
CA GLU A 255 -19.41 1.02 -2.31
C GLU A 255 -19.31 0.49 -3.75
N LEU A 256 -19.89 -0.69 -4.02
CA LEU A 256 -19.77 -1.35 -5.33
C LEU A 256 -20.29 -0.46 -6.45
N LYS A 257 -21.41 0.24 -6.21
CA LYS A 257 -22.01 1.20 -7.15
C LYS A 257 -21.06 2.36 -7.53
N ALA A 258 -20.14 2.73 -6.64
CA ALA A 258 -19.20 3.82 -6.89
C ALA A 258 -18.12 3.40 -7.91
N LEU A 259 -17.90 2.09 -8.08
CA LEU A 259 -16.97 1.53 -9.06
C LEU A 259 -17.58 1.34 -10.45
N ALA A 260 -18.91 1.51 -10.60
CA ALA A 260 -19.63 1.27 -11.86
C ALA A 260 -18.98 1.93 -13.10
N PRO A 261 -18.48 3.19 -13.05
CA PRO A 261 -17.86 3.84 -14.21
C PRO A 261 -16.68 3.09 -14.84
N TRP A 262 -16.01 2.23 -14.07
CA TRP A 262 -14.91 1.38 -14.56
C TRP A 262 -15.31 -0.09 -14.62
N LEU A 263 -16.04 -0.58 -13.62
CA LEU A 263 -16.37 -1.99 -13.51
C LEU A 263 -17.21 -2.46 -14.71
N GLU A 264 -18.19 -1.67 -15.15
CA GLU A 264 -19.06 -2.01 -16.30
C GLU A 264 -18.30 -2.11 -17.64
N LYS A 265 -17.08 -1.58 -17.71
CA LYS A 265 -16.21 -1.68 -18.90
C LYS A 265 -15.35 -2.95 -18.91
N LEU A 266 -15.30 -3.69 -17.81
CA LEU A 266 -14.56 -4.95 -17.73
C LEU A 266 -15.35 -6.10 -18.38
N PRO A 267 -14.70 -7.20 -18.77
CA PRO A 267 -15.41 -8.37 -19.28
C PRO A 267 -16.34 -8.97 -18.21
N LEU A 268 -17.45 -9.56 -18.66
CA LEU A 268 -18.32 -10.37 -17.79
C LEU A 268 -17.58 -11.64 -17.32
N PRO A 269 -17.86 -12.14 -16.10
CA PRO A 269 -17.33 -13.42 -15.64
C PRO A 269 -17.78 -14.56 -16.57
N GLY A 270 -16.88 -15.50 -16.86
CA GLY A 270 -17.24 -16.70 -17.62
C GLY A 270 -18.15 -17.65 -16.82
N GLU A 271 -18.98 -18.44 -17.51
CA GLU A 271 -19.97 -19.35 -16.89
C GLU A 271 -19.36 -20.27 -15.82
N ALA A 272 -18.22 -20.89 -16.11
CA ALA A 272 -17.54 -21.77 -15.15
C ALA A 272 -17.13 -21.06 -13.84
N ARG A 273 -16.83 -19.75 -13.90
CA ARG A 273 -16.50 -18.95 -12.71
C ARG A 273 -17.77 -18.56 -11.96
N LEU A 274 -18.84 -18.17 -12.65
CA LEU A 274 -20.14 -17.91 -12.04
C LEU A 274 -20.65 -19.13 -11.26
N GLU A 275 -20.52 -20.33 -11.81
CA GLU A 275 -20.94 -21.55 -11.12
C GLU A 275 -20.06 -21.86 -9.89
N ARG A 276 -18.75 -21.58 -9.94
CA ARG A 276 -17.87 -21.66 -8.76
C ARG A 276 -18.23 -20.63 -7.69
N MET A 277 -18.49 -19.38 -8.08
CA MET A 277 -18.93 -18.31 -7.19
C MET A 277 -20.22 -18.69 -6.45
N LYS A 278 -21.22 -19.26 -7.16
CA LYS A 278 -22.49 -19.70 -6.56
C LYS A 278 -22.34 -20.92 -5.66
N SER A 279 -21.54 -21.91 -6.07
CA SER A 279 -21.39 -23.17 -5.34
C SER A 279 -20.43 -23.08 -4.14
N GLY A 280 -19.44 -22.19 -4.21
CA GLY A 280 -18.44 -21.95 -3.17
C GLY A 280 -18.84 -20.90 -2.14
N MET A 281 -20.13 -20.56 -2.03
CA MET A 281 -20.61 -19.44 -1.23
C MET A 281 -20.28 -19.63 0.27
N LYS A 282 -19.25 -18.94 0.76
CA LYS A 282 -18.89 -18.91 2.18
C LYS A 282 -19.36 -17.61 2.81
N ARG A 283 -20.16 -17.72 3.87
CA ARG A 283 -20.52 -16.56 4.70
C ARG A 283 -19.33 -16.17 5.57
N VAL A 284 -19.06 -14.87 5.61
CA VAL A 284 -18.04 -14.29 6.48
C VAL A 284 -18.74 -13.36 7.46
N ALA A 285 -18.25 -13.30 8.69
CA ALA A 285 -18.74 -12.33 9.67
C ALA A 285 -17.90 -11.07 9.57
N LEU A 286 -18.46 -10.01 8.99
CA LEU A 286 -17.88 -8.67 8.97
C LEU A 286 -18.78 -7.73 9.77
N LYS A 287 -18.21 -6.71 10.42
CA LYS A 287 -19.05 -5.73 11.12
C LYS A 287 -19.77 -4.87 10.10
N ALA A 288 -21.10 -4.76 10.24
CA ALA A 288 -21.98 -4.01 9.34
C ALA A 288 -21.62 -2.50 9.23
N GLY A 289 -20.88 -1.96 10.19
CA GLY A 289 -20.55 -0.54 10.28
C GLY A 289 -19.13 -0.24 9.79
N GLY A 290 -19.03 0.51 8.69
CA GLY A 290 -17.89 1.42 8.51
C GLY A 290 -17.80 2.44 9.67
N PRO A 291 -16.76 3.28 9.76
CA PRO A 291 -16.42 4.08 10.96
C PRO A 291 -17.47 5.09 11.47
N GLY A 292 -18.70 5.14 10.93
CA GLY A 292 -19.78 6.05 11.32
C GLY A 292 -21.03 5.40 11.96
N GLY A 293 -21.07 4.09 12.17
CA GLY A 293 -22.26 3.37 12.64
C GLY A 293 -22.39 3.14 14.16
N ALA A 294 -21.66 3.88 15.00
CA ALA A 294 -21.71 3.67 16.45
C ALA A 294 -22.73 4.61 17.12
N THR A 295 -24.02 4.29 17.01
CA THR A 295 -25.02 4.71 17.98
C THR A 295 -25.86 3.52 18.38
N GLY A 296 -25.76 3.10 19.64
CA GLY A 296 -26.65 2.11 20.23
C GLY A 296 -25.95 0.85 20.70
N SER A 297 -25.81 0.73 22.01
CA SER A 297 -25.53 -0.52 22.68
C SER A 297 -26.73 -1.46 22.52
N GLU A 298 -26.66 -2.41 21.61
CA GLU A 298 -27.52 -3.60 21.68
C GLU A 298 -26.65 -4.85 21.58
N ARG A 299 -26.72 -5.65 22.65
CA ARG A 299 -26.22 -7.01 22.68
C ARG A 299 -26.99 -7.78 21.61
N GLN A 300 -26.34 -8.13 20.51
CA GLN A 300 -26.87 -9.15 19.60
C GLN A 300 -26.24 -10.49 19.95
N GLU A 301 -27.09 -11.39 20.43
CA GLU A 301 -26.80 -12.79 20.66
C GLU A 301 -26.30 -13.45 19.37
N THR A 302 -25.24 -14.22 19.53
CA THR A 302 -24.55 -15.00 18.50
C THR A 302 -25.47 -16.06 17.91
N ALA A 303 -25.84 -15.91 16.64
CA ALA A 303 -26.34 -17.02 15.84
C ALA A 303 -25.13 -17.79 15.27
N GLU A 304 -24.79 -18.90 15.93
CA GLU A 304 -23.85 -19.91 15.44
C GLU A 304 -24.39 -20.49 14.12
N ALA A 305 -23.91 -19.99 12.98
CA ALA A 305 -24.20 -20.54 11.67
C ALA A 305 -22.90 -20.91 10.96
N GLY A 306 -22.33 -22.06 11.31
CA GLY A 306 -21.34 -22.81 10.53
C GLY A 306 -20.39 -21.96 9.68
N HIS A 307 -19.55 -21.16 10.33
CA HIS A 307 -18.58 -20.28 9.67
C HIS A 307 -17.36 -21.09 9.24
N ALA A 308 -16.98 -21.02 7.97
CA ALA A 308 -15.76 -21.63 7.47
C ALA A 308 -14.86 -20.53 6.91
N TRP A 309 -14.16 -19.83 7.80
CA TRP A 309 -12.99 -19.06 7.40
C TRP A 309 -11.87 -20.04 6.99
N PRO A 310 -11.06 -19.76 5.95
CA PRO A 310 -9.90 -20.57 5.63
C PRO A 310 -9.02 -20.84 6.86
N LYS A 311 -8.64 -22.11 7.06
CA LYS A 311 -7.77 -22.53 8.16
C LYS A 311 -6.38 -21.92 7.95
N SER A 312 -6.04 -20.94 8.78
CA SER A 312 -4.69 -20.38 8.88
C SER A 312 -3.86 -21.27 9.81
N ALA A 313 -2.72 -21.77 9.34
CA ALA A 313 -1.66 -22.13 10.27
C ALA A 313 -1.10 -20.81 10.82
N VAL A 314 -1.09 -20.61 12.12
CA VAL A 314 -0.37 -19.47 12.72
C VAL A 314 1.10 -19.70 12.39
N PRO A 315 1.77 -18.84 11.60
CA PRO A 315 3.18 -19.04 11.33
C PRO A 315 3.93 -18.88 12.64
N SER A 316 4.48 -19.97 13.16
CA SER A 316 5.55 -19.90 14.13
C SER A 316 6.71 -19.15 13.47
N VAL A 317 7.20 -18.09 14.12
CA VAL A 317 8.41 -17.38 13.70
C VAL A 317 9.51 -18.39 13.37
N GLU A 318 9.73 -18.71 12.09
CA GLU A 318 10.78 -19.63 11.67
C GLU A 318 12.12 -18.89 11.83
N LEU A 319 12.67 -18.98 13.04
CA LEU A 319 14.03 -18.58 13.33
C LEU A 319 14.94 -19.62 12.70
N ARG A 320 15.48 -19.35 11.51
CA ARG A 320 16.52 -20.19 10.91
C ARG A 320 17.87 -19.91 11.57
N THR A 321 18.59 -20.98 11.91
CA THR A 321 19.97 -20.91 12.37
C THR A 321 20.90 -20.71 11.18
N ASN A 322 21.78 -19.72 11.25
CA ASN A 322 22.85 -19.58 10.25
C ASN A 322 23.84 -20.78 10.35
N PRO A 323 24.78 -20.94 9.39
CA PRO A 323 25.79 -22.00 9.43
C PRO A 323 26.70 -22.01 10.68
N GLU A 324 26.67 -20.93 11.48
CA GLU A 324 27.42 -20.76 12.73
C GLU A 324 26.55 -21.01 13.99
N GLY A 325 25.29 -21.44 13.83
CA GLY A 325 24.37 -21.72 14.93
C GLY A 325 23.75 -20.48 15.61
N ARG A 326 23.90 -19.28 15.05
CA ARG A 326 23.29 -18.05 15.58
C ARG A 326 21.85 -17.90 15.10
N ARG A 327 20.96 -17.56 16.04
CA ARG A 327 19.56 -17.21 15.78
C ARG A 327 19.52 -15.78 15.24
N LEU A 328 19.30 -15.62 13.93
CA LEU A 328 19.23 -14.33 13.28
C LEU A 328 17.78 -14.05 12.83
N GLU A 329 17.39 -12.78 12.89
CA GLU A 329 16.18 -12.29 12.23
C GLU A 329 16.19 -12.68 10.74
N ARG A 330 15.07 -13.17 10.21
CA ARG A 330 14.92 -13.66 8.83
C ARG A 330 15.54 -12.73 7.78
N TRP A 331 15.39 -11.42 7.97
CA TRP A 331 15.92 -10.40 7.06
C TRP A 331 17.47 -10.40 6.96
N LYS A 332 18.19 -10.79 8.02
CA LYS A 332 19.67 -10.88 7.99
C LYS A 332 20.15 -12.06 7.17
N LEU A 333 19.39 -13.16 7.17
CA LEU A 333 19.68 -14.35 6.37
C LEU A 333 19.38 -14.10 4.90
N GLU A 334 18.19 -13.58 4.59
CA GLU A 334 17.81 -13.29 3.20
C GLU A 334 18.72 -12.23 2.58
N ARG A 335 19.15 -11.21 3.33
CA ARG A 335 20.15 -10.24 2.86
C ARG A 335 21.51 -10.87 2.56
N ALA A 336 21.96 -11.82 3.38
CA ALA A 336 23.24 -12.51 3.17
C ALA A 336 23.20 -13.45 1.95
N GLU A 337 22.01 -13.98 1.62
CA GLU A 337 21.78 -14.89 0.49
C GLU A 337 21.27 -14.21 -0.79
N ALA A 338 20.90 -12.92 -0.71
CA ALA A 338 20.58 -12.10 -1.88
C ALA A 338 21.86 -11.83 -2.67
N GLU A 339 22.29 -12.82 -3.47
CA GLU A 339 23.15 -12.53 -4.61
C GLU A 339 22.42 -11.47 -5.45
N LEU A 340 23.10 -10.35 -5.69
CA LEU A 340 22.57 -9.19 -6.41
C LEU A 340 22.26 -9.55 -7.87
N TRP A 341 21.20 -10.30 -8.11
CA TRP A 341 20.55 -10.37 -9.41
C TRP A 341 19.74 -9.09 -9.57
N GLY A 342 20.45 -7.99 -9.83
CA GLY A 342 19.83 -6.78 -10.37
C GLY A 342 19.03 -7.15 -11.62
N ALA A 343 17.86 -6.52 -11.78
CA ALA A 343 16.83 -6.89 -12.74
C ALA A 343 17.38 -7.41 -14.09
N ARG A 344 17.29 -8.73 -14.32
CA ARG A 344 17.45 -9.30 -15.66
C ARG A 344 16.09 -9.29 -16.36
N GLY A 345 15.75 -8.14 -16.92
CA GLY A 345 14.59 -7.96 -17.79
C GLY A 345 13.29 -7.70 -17.03
N ALA A 346 12.81 -6.45 -17.09
CA ALA A 346 11.43 -6.13 -16.77
C ALA A 346 10.52 -6.92 -17.73
N VAL A 347 9.56 -7.68 -17.20
CA VAL A 347 8.49 -8.25 -18.01
C VAL A 347 7.49 -7.13 -18.28
N ALA A 348 7.16 -6.87 -19.55
CA ALA A 348 6.25 -5.79 -19.90
C ALA A 348 4.95 -5.86 -19.08
N GLN A 349 4.58 -4.74 -18.45
CA GLN A 349 3.33 -4.61 -17.70
C GLN A 349 2.14 -5.06 -18.55
N ARG A 350 1.24 -5.86 -17.96
CA ARG A 350 -0.04 -6.19 -18.61
C ARG A 350 -0.91 -4.94 -18.67
N ALA A 351 -0.99 -4.34 -19.85
CA ALA A 351 -1.85 -3.19 -20.17
C ALA A 351 -3.36 -3.56 -20.24
N GLU A 352 -3.80 -4.60 -19.53
CA GLU A 352 -5.21 -4.97 -19.46
C GLU A 352 -5.97 -3.91 -18.63
N PRO A 353 -7.23 -3.57 -19.00
CA PRO A 353 -8.11 -2.78 -18.16
C PRO A 353 -8.37 -3.43 -16.79
N GLY A 354 -8.60 -2.61 -15.77
CA GLY A 354 -8.95 -3.07 -14.44
C GLY A 354 -9.48 -1.97 -13.53
N VAL A 355 -9.96 -2.35 -12.36
CA VAL A 355 -10.29 -1.42 -11.26
C VAL A 355 -9.37 -1.71 -10.09
N ALA A 356 -8.47 -0.78 -9.78
CA ALA A 356 -7.58 -0.87 -8.63
C ALA A 356 -8.30 -0.41 -7.36
N ILE A 357 -8.05 -1.11 -6.25
CA ILE A 357 -8.42 -0.73 -4.88
C ILE A 357 -7.12 -0.81 -4.08
N ASP A 358 -6.65 0.33 -3.56
CA ASP A 358 -5.37 0.43 -2.89
C ASP A 358 -5.47 0.51 -1.35
N TYR A 359 -4.38 0.08 -0.69
CA TYR A 359 -3.91 0.75 0.51
C TYR A 359 -2.46 1.18 0.35
N THR A 360 -2.19 2.36 0.88
CA THR A 360 -0.86 2.97 0.83
C THR A 360 -0.36 3.21 2.25
N LEU A 361 0.81 2.65 2.57
CA LEU A 361 1.56 2.96 3.77
C LEU A 361 2.60 4.04 3.43
N LEU A 362 2.40 5.26 3.94
CA LEU A 362 3.22 6.44 3.63
C LEU A 362 4.25 6.70 4.74
N VAL A 363 5.50 6.96 4.38
CA VAL A 363 6.47 7.63 5.25
C VAL A 363 6.00 9.07 5.45
N ALA A 364 6.07 9.58 6.69
CA ALA A 364 5.74 10.97 6.98
C ALA A 364 6.87 11.70 7.72
N ALA A 365 7.19 12.91 7.26
CA ALA A 365 8.05 13.81 8.00
C ALA A 365 7.26 14.46 9.15
N THR A 366 7.57 14.06 10.39
CA THR A 366 6.81 14.49 11.57
C THR A 366 7.33 15.82 12.12
N ASN A 367 6.43 16.77 12.43
CA ASN A 367 6.72 18.06 13.05
C ASN A 367 7.77 18.90 12.28
N PHE A 368 7.68 18.91 10.95
CA PHE A 368 8.61 19.66 10.12
C PHE A 368 8.41 21.18 10.28
N THR A 369 9.50 21.95 10.34
CA THR A 369 9.47 23.42 10.38
C THR A 369 10.04 24.00 9.09
N PHE A 370 9.21 24.69 8.32
CA PHE A 370 9.65 25.49 7.17
C PHE A 370 10.15 26.84 7.69
N LYS A 371 11.47 27.06 7.56
CA LYS A 371 12.15 28.23 8.09
C LYS A 371 11.95 29.46 7.21
N ALA A 372 11.82 30.63 7.84
CA ALA A 372 11.56 31.90 7.18
C ALA A 372 12.64 32.32 6.17
N ASP A 373 13.89 31.89 6.37
CA ASP A 373 15.06 32.26 5.59
C ASP A 373 15.43 31.22 4.51
N THR A 374 14.61 30.20 4.32
CA THR A 374 14.95 29.03 3.50
C THR A 374 14.02 28.89 2.30
N THR A 375 14.61 28.67 1.12
CA THR A 375 13.87 28.22 -0.06
C THR A 375 13.88 26.69 -0.10
N TYR A 376 12.69 26.11 -0.13
CA TYR A 376 12.45 24.69 -0.28
C TYR A 376 12.00 24.40 -1.71
N TYR A 377 12.64 23.43 -2.33
CA TYR A 377 12.25 22.87 -3.61
C TYR A 377 11.72 21.45 -3.38
N VAL A 378 10.42 21.26 -3.64
CA VAL A 378 9.75 19.97 -3.48
C VAL A 378 9.96 19.17 -4.76
N HIS A 379 10.77 18.11 -4.69
CA HIS A 379 11.18 17.32 -5.85
C HIS A 379 10.17 16.22 -6.22
N ASN A 380 9.45 15.67 -5.23
CA ASN A 380 8.41 14.65 -5.38
C ASN A 380 7.27 14.95 -4.39
N SER A 381 6.68 13.92 -3.77
CA SER A 381 5.75 14.04 -2.66
C SER A 381 6.44 14.36 -1.33
N VAL A 382 5.75 15.16 -0.51
CA VAL A 382 6.11 15.43 0.88
C VAL A 382 4.88 15.18 1.73
N THR A 383 4.92 14.09 2.50
CA THR A 383 3.88 13.78 3.48
C THR A 383 4.33 14.31 4.83
N LEU A 384 3.54 15.22 5.41
CA LEU A 384 3.80 15.79 6.72
C LEU A 384 2.83 15.23 7.76
N SER A 385 3.30 15.06 8.99
CA SER A 385 2.48 14.58 10.10
C SER A 385 2.84 15.28 11.41
N GLY A 386 2.11 14.95 12.48
CA GLY A 386 2.27 15.54 13.81
C GLY A 386 1.51 16.85 14.00
N THR A 387 1.47 17.33 15.24
CA THR A 387 0.70 18.53 15.63
C THR A 387 1.50 19.82 15.51
N ASN A 388 2.81 19.75 15.34
CA ASN A 388 3.72 20.90 15.40
C ASN A 388 4.38 21.22 14.05
N THR A 389 3.77 20.81 12.93
CA THR A 389 4.24 21.25 11.61
C THR A 389 4.04 22.76 11.49
N THR A 390 5.14 23.50 11.28
CA THR A 390 5.16 24.96 11.36
C THR A 390 5.68 25.57 10.06
N ILE A 391 5.01 26.61 9.58
CA ILE A 391 5.53 27.45 8.49
C ILE A 391 5.84 28.82 9.08
N GLU A 392 7.12 29.15 9.20
CA GLU A 392 7.55 30.48 9.63
C GLU A 392 7.26 31.52 8.53
N GLY A 393 6.86 32.73 8.94
CA GLY A 393 6.57 33.81 7.99
C GLY A 393 7.80 34.17 7.16
N GLY A 394 7.72 34.06 5.84
CA GLY A 394 8.82 34.31 4.90
C GLY A 394 9.37 33.07 4.21
N ALA A 395 9.00 31.86 4.68
CA ALA A 395 9.42 30.61 4.04
C ALA A 395 8.94 30.55 2.58
N VAL A 396 9.81 30.09 1.67
CA VAL A 396 9.49 29.94 0.24
C VAL A 396 9.46 28.47 -0.11
N VAL A 397 8.30 27.96 -0.55
CA VAL A 397 8.15 26.57 -1.02
C VAL A 397 7.83 26.59 -2.51
N LYS A 398 8.63 25.86 -3.29
CA LYS A 398 8.53 25.78 -4.76
C LYS A 398 8.25 24.34 -5.17
N PHE A 399 7.34 24.17 -6.12
CA PHE A 399 7.04 22.92 -6.81
C PHE A 399 7.39 23.07 -8.29
N THR A 400 7.67 21.98 -8.99
CA THR A 400 7.71 22.01 -10.46
C THR A 400 6.28 22.06 -11.01
N ASN A 401 6.14 22.62 -12.20
CA ASN A 401 4.84 22.80 -12.87
C ASN A 401 4.22 21.46 -13.36
N GLY A 402 4.72 20.31 -12.89
CA GLY A 402 4.39 18.98 -13.43
C GLY A 402 4.31 17.84 -12.40
N ALA A 403 4.32 18.10 -11.10
CA ALA A 403 4.03 17.08 -10.10
C ALA A 403 2.54 17.14 -9.74
N THR A 404 1.71 16.33 -10.41
CA THR A 404 0.39 15.96 -9.87
C THR A 404 0.61 15.15 -8.60
N GLY A 405 0.17 15.70 -7.46
CA GLY A 405 0.13 14.99 -6.18
C GLY A 405 -1.08 14.09 -6.02
#